data_AF-A0A1H7S9J1-F1
#
_entry.id   AF-A0A1H7S9J1-F1
#
_cell.length_a   1.000
_cell.length_b   1.000
_cell.length_c   1.000
_cell.angle_alpha   90.00
_cell.angle_beta   90.00
_cell.angle_gamma   90.00
#
_symmetry.space_group_name_H-M   'P 1'
#
loop_
_entity.id
_entity.type
_entity.pdbx_description
1 polymer ?
#
loop_
_entity_poly.entity_id
_entity_poly.type
_entity_poly.pdbx_seq_one_letter_code
_entity_poly.pdbx_strand_id
1 'polypeptide(L)'
;METSSDRTPSPQEARDALAQLARDEDAVRYPPIPRWFFLVGAAVVAGVTLAQLLPPRTAGIVVLPLVVLMALLAHRYWFNTDGVSGASVKVGDMAAYLTVFLGTFGIGWLVEATTDAWWIWFPCAAVTATTVLVTGERYVREFGHAR
;
A
#
# COMPACT_ATOMS: atom_id res chain seq x y z
N MET A 1 7.37 28.75 41.70
CA MET A 1 6.97 27.44 41.15
C MET A 1 8.25 26.81 40.65
N GLU A 2 8.93 26.05 41.51
CA GLU A 2 10.24 25.47 41.21
C GLU A 2 10.04 24.22 40.35
N THR A 3 10.53 24.26 39.11
CA THR A 3 10.64 23.09 38.24
C THR A 3 11.87 22.30 38.67
N SER A 4 11.70 21.34 39.57
CA SER A 4 12.76 20.39 39.95
C SER A 4 13.08 19.51 38.73
N SER A 5 14.13 19.83 37.97
CA SER A 5 14.47 19.20 36.68
C SER A 5 15.90 18.66 36.63
N ASP A 6 16.34 17.95 37.66
CA ASP A 6 17.67 17.30 37.70
C ASP A 6 17.60 15.78 37.86
N ARG A 7 16.47 15.17 37.50
CA ARG A 7 16.36 13.73 37.41
C ARG A 7 16.73 13.27 36.01
N THR A 8 17.95 12.75 35.85
CA THR A 8 18.30 11.98 34.66
C THR A 8 17.34 10.78 34.54
N PRO A 9 16.67 10.59 33.40
CA PRO A 9 15.75 9.47 33.23
C PRO A 9 16.48 8.15 33.43
N SER A 10 15.84 7.21 34.10
CA SER A 10 16.38 5.87 34.22
C SER A 10 16.45 5.20 32.84
N PRO A 11 17.35 4.21 32.64
CA PRO A 11 17.40 3.46 31.38
C PRO A 11 16.06 2.85 30.96
N GLN A 12 15.19 2.52 31.94
CA GLN A 12 13.85 2.01 31.68
C GLN A 12 12.91 3.12 31.17
N GLU A 13 12.89 4.27 31.86
CA GLU A 13 12.11 5.44 31.44
C GLU A 13 12.52 5.91 30.02
N ALA A 14 13.81 5.86 29.69
CA ALA A 14 14.31 6.17 28.34
C ALA A 14 13.83 5.17 27.28
N ARG A 15 13.82 3.86 27.58
CA ARG A 15 13.30 2.83 26.66
C ARG A 15 11.80 2.98 26.45
N ASP A 16 11.05 3.26 27.51
CA ASP A 16 9.61 3.43 27.45
C ASP A 16 9.24 4.69 26.65
N ALA A 17 9.98 5.78 26.84
CA ALA A 17 9.83 7.00 26.05
C ALA A 17 10.15 6.79 24.56
N LEU A 18 11.23 6.06 24.24
CA LEU A 18 11.56 5.72 22.85
C LEU A 18 10.50 4.81 22.20
N ALA A 19 9.97 3.84 22.95
CA ALA A 19 8.89 2.97 22.47
C ALA A 19 7.60 3.77 22.23
N GLN A 20 7.32 4.78 23.06
CA GLN A 20 6.19 5.68 22.85
C GLN A 20 6.39 6.56 21.62
N LEU A 21 7.55 7.19 21.45
CA LEU A 21 7.88 7.98 20.27
C LEU A 21 7.77 7.17 18.98
N ALA A 22 8.20 5.91 18.99
CA ALA A 22 8.06 5.02 17.84
C ALA A 22 6.58 4.77 17.49
N ARG A 23 5.71 4.55 18.48
CA ARG A 23 4.26 4.40 18.26
C ARG A 23 3.60 5.67 17.75
N ASP A 24 4.02 6.82 18.28
CA ASP A 24 3.51 8.12 17.87
C ASP A 24 3.96 8.47 16.43
N GLU A 25 5.20 8.12 16.06
CA GLU A 25 5.70 8.24 14.68
C GLU A 25 4.89 7.36 13.72
N ASP A 26 4.62 6.10 14.09
CA ASP A 26 3.85 5.18 13.25
C ASP A 26 2.39 5.62 13.10
N ALA A 27 1.77 6.16 14.15
CA ALA A 27 0.42 6.70 14.11
C ALA A 27 0.30 7.93 13.19
N VAL A 28 1.34 8.77 13.14
CA VAL A 28 1.43 9.89 12.19
C VAL A 28 1.72 9.39 10.78
N ARG A 29 2.52 8.33 10.61
CA ARG A 29 2.89 7.79 9.30
C ARG A 29 1.74 7.06 8.60
N TYR A 30 0.82 6.42 9.33
CA TYR A 30 -0.22 5.56 8.79
C TYR A 30 -1.63 6.01 9.24
N PRO A 31 -2.25 7.00 8.58
CA PRO A 31 -3.59 7.45 8.93
C PRO A 31 -4.63 6.38 8.63
N PRO A 32 -5.77 6.41 9.32
CA PRO A 32 -6.88 5.54 8.98
C PRO A 32 -7.35 5.79 7.54
N ILE A 33 -7.44 4.73 6.74
CA ILE A 33 -7.88 4.75 5.33
C ILE A 33 -9.26 4.07 5.25
N PRO A 34 -10.22 4.61 4.48
CA PRO A 34 -11.53 3.99 4.35
C PRO A 34 -11.46 2.67 3.58
N ARG A 35 -12.27 1.68 3.98
CA ARG A 35 -12.24 0.31 3.38
C ARG A 35 -12.45 0.29 1.87
N TRP A 36 -13.26 1.21 1.35
CA TRP A 36 -13.53 1.29 -0.09
C TRP A 36 -12.28 1.64 -0.90
N PHE A 37 -11.29 2.33 -0.30
CA PHE A 37 -10.03 2.62 -0.98
C PHE A 37 -9.33 1.34 -1.43
N PHE A 38 -9.30 0.32 -0.56
CA PHE A 38 -8.68 -0.96 -0.87
C PHE A 38 -9.50 -1.76 -1.89
N LEU A 39 -10.82 -1.62 -1.89
CA LEU A 39 -11.68 -2.20 -2.94
C LEU A 39 -11.38 -1.57 -4.31
N VAL A 40 -11.27 -0.24 -4.37
CA VAL A 40 -10.92 0.48 -5.60
C VAL A 40 -9.50 0.14 -6.03
N GLY A 41 -8.54 0.10 -5.10
CA GLY A 41 -7.16 -0.31 -5.38
C GLY A 41 -7.08 -1.73 -5.93
N ALA A 42 -7.83 -2.67 -5.35
CA ALA A 42 -7.90 -4.05 -5.83
C ALA A 42 -8.48 -4.12 -7.24
N ALA A 43 -9.56 -3.38 -7.51
CA ALA A 43 -10.18 -3.32 -8.84
C ALA A 43 -9.25 -2.69 -9.88
N VAL A 44 -8.56 -1.61 -9.53
CA VAL A 44 -7.58 -0.97 -10.42
C VAL A 44 -6.45 -1.93 -10.75
N VAL A 45 -5.85 -2.53 -9.73
CA VAL A 45 -4.75 -3.47 -9.90
C VAL A 45 -5.16 -4.65 -10.77
N ALA A 46 -6.33 -5.25 -10.50
CA ALA A 46 -6.87 -6.31 -11.33
C ALA A 46 -7.06 -5.85 -12.78
N GLY A 47 -7.60 -4.65 -12.97
CA GLY A 47 -7.79 -4.04 -14.29
C GLY A 47 -6.47 -3.84 -15.05
N VAL A 48 -5.41 -3.38 -14.37
CA VAL A 48 -4.07 -3.25 -14.98
C VAL A 48 -3.48 -4.62 -15.33
N THR A 49 -3.68 -5.63 -14.50
CA THR A 49 -3.25 -7.00 -14.81
C THR A 49 -4.03 -7.59 -15.98
N LEU A 50 -5.36 -7.39 -16.03
CA LEU A 50 -6.20 -7.85 -17.14
C LEU A 50 -5.96 -7.07 -18.44
N ALA A 51 -5.46 -5.83 -18.37
CA ALA A 51 -5.11 -5.04 -19.55
C ALA A 51 -4.01 -5.70 -20.40
N GLN A 52 -3.25 -6.67 -19.86
CA GLN A 52 -2.30 -7.47 -20.63
C GLN A 52 -2.98 -8.35 -21.69
N LEU A 53 -4.28 -8.63 -21.53
CA LEU A 53 -5.09 -9.34 -22.54
C LEU A 53 -5.46 -8.47 -23.75
N LEU A 54 -5.25 -7.16 -23.66
CA LEU A 54 -5.62 -6.23 -24.71
C LEU A 54 -4.47 -6.02 -25.69
N PRO A 55 -4.77 -5.69 -26.96
CA PRO A 55 -3.75 -5.23 -27.90
C PRO A 55 -2.98 -4.03 -27.32
N PRO A 56 -1.66 -3.88 -27.58
CA PRO A 56 -0.82 -2.88 -26.92
C PRO A 56 -1.34 -1.44 -27.02
N ARG A 57 -1.94 -1.07 -28.15
CA ARG A 57 -2.55 0.26 -28.35
C ARG A 57 -3.74 0.51 -27.42
N THR A 58 -4.54 -0.51 -27.15
CA THR A 58 -5.73 -0.43 -26.29
C THR A 58 -5.34 -0.56 -24.81
N ALA A 59 -4.36 -1.39 -24.50
CA ALA A 59 -3.85 -1.56 -23.14
C ALA A 59 -3.40 -0.22 -22.54
N GLY A 60 -2.64 0.59 -23.29
CA GLY A 60 -2.20 1.91 -22.83
C GLY A 60 -3.36 2.87 -22.51
N ILE A 61 -4.43 2.85 -23.32
CA ILE A 61 -5.63 3.68 -23.13
C ILE A 61 -6.38 3.29 -21.86
N VAL A 62 -6.40 1.99 -21.50
CA VAL A 62 -7.09 1.49 -20.31
C VAL A 62 -6.22 1.66 -19.05
N VAL A 63 -4.92 1.41 -19.13
CA VAL A 63 -4.01 1.48 -17.97
C VAL A 63 -3.83 2.93 -17.50
N LEU A 64 -3.73 3.90 -18.41
CA LEU A 64 -3.52 5.30 -18.06
C LEU A 64 -4.55 5.86 -17.06
N PRO A 65 -5.88 5.80 -17.31
CA PRO A 65 -6.86 6.32 -16.36
C PRO A 65 -6.87 5.56 -15.03
N LEU A 66 -6.56 4.27 -15.03
CA LEU A 66 -6.42 3.47 -13.80
C LEU A 66 -5.24 3.94 -12.95
N VAL A 67 -4.09 4.19 -13.58
CA VAL A 67 -2.91 4.74 -12.91
C VAL A 67 -3.18 6.15 -12.39
N VAL A 68 -3.84 7.00 -13.18
CA VAL A 68 -4.24 8.36 -12.76
C VAL A 68 -5.18 8.30 -11.55
N LEU A 69 -6.18 7.41 -11.56
CA LEU A 69 -7.10 7.21 -10.44
C LEU A 69 -6.32 6.82 -9.16
N MET A 70 -5.38 5.89 -9.26
CA MET A 70 -4.54 5.50 -8.12
C MET A 70 -3.62 6.62 -7.65
N ALA A 71 -3.04 7.41 -8.56
CA ALA A 71 -2.23 8.55 -8.20
C ALA A 71 -3.04 9.62 -7.46
N LEU A 72 -4.27 9.90 -7.91
CA LEU A 72 -5.18 10.84 -7.25
C LEU A 72 -5.61 10.34 -5.86
N LEU A 73 -5.93 9.05 -5.73
CA LEU A 73 -6.27 8.43 -4.45
C LEU A 73 -5.07 8.44 -3.49
N ALA A 74 -3.90 8.05 -3.97
CA ALA A 74 -2.66 8.14 -3.19
C ALA A 74 -2.41 9.59 -2.78
N HIS A 75 -2.60 10.56 -3.67
CA HIS A 75 -2.43 11.97 -3.32
C HIS A 75 -3.42 12.46 -2.27
N ARG A 76 -4.69 12.10 -2.39
CA ARG A 76 -5.73 12.48 -1.44
C ARG A 76 -5.50 11.92 -0.03
N TYR A 77 -5.00 10.69 0.08
CA TYR A 77 -4.88 9.97 1.35
C TYR A 77 -3.47 9.94 1.94
N TRP A 78 -2.42 10.02 1.12
CA TRP A 78 -1.02 10.05 1.59
C TRP A 78 -0.41 11.45 1.69
N PHE A 79 -0.73 12.35 0.76
CA PHE A 79 -0.09 13.68 0.74
C PHE A 79 -0.94 14.78 1.39
N ASN A 80 -2.28 14.65 1.37
CA ASN A 80 -3.21 15.68 1.83
C ASN A 80 -4.11 15.24 3.00
N THR A 81 -3.69 14.27 3.80
CA THR A 81 -4.39 13.95 5.05
C THR A 81 -3.86 14.83 6.18
N ASP A 82 -4.75 15.61 6.80
CA ASP A 82 -4.43 16.47 7.93
C ASP A 82 -3.75 15.65 9.04
N GLY A 83 -2.55 16.08 9.46
CA GLY A 83 -1.76 15.41 10.51
C GLY A 83 -0.69 14.42 10.02
N VAL A 84 -0.54 14.20 8.71
CA VAL A 84 0.35 13.16 8.12
C VAL A 84 1.36 13.73 7.11
N SER A 85 1.29 15.04 6.84
CA SER A 85 2.07 15.67 5.77
C SER A 85 3.58 15.44 5.95
N GLY A 86 4.20 14.68 5.03
CA GLY A 86 5.64 14.47 4.98
C GLY A 86 6.14 13.14 5.55
N ALA A 87 5.26 12.23 5.98
CA ALA A 87 5.68 10.89 6.36
C ALA A 87 6.14 10.09 5.13
N SER A 88 7.43 9.77 5.05
CA SER A 88 7.95 8.89 4.01
C SER A 88 7.52 7.46 4.29
N VAL A 89 6.90 6.83 3.29
CA VAL A 89 6.65 5.38 3.31
C VAL A 89 8.02 4.69 3.29
N LYS A 90 8.31 3.84 4.29
CA LYS A 90 9.54 3.05 4.29
C LYS A 90 9.43 2.01 3.18
N VAL A 91 10.39 2.01 2.26
CA VAL A 91 10.42 1.03 1.14
C VAL A 91 10.39 -0.41 1.66
N GLY A 92 10.98 -0.67 2.83
CA GLY A 92 10.93 -1.97 3.51
C GLY A 92 9.51 -2.45 3.81
N ASP A 93 8.62 -1.54 4.19
CA ASP A 93 7.22 -1.85 4.53
C ASP A 93 6.40 -2.21 3.27
N MET A 94 6.83 -1.70 2.11
CA MET A 94 6.24 -2.04 0.80
C MET A 94 6.92 -3.22 0.10
N ALA A 95 8.10 -3.65 0.54
CA ALA A 95 8.93 -4.60 -0.20
C ALA A 95 8.18 -5.91 -0.47
N ALA A 96 7.53 -6.49 0.54
CA ALA A 96 6.75 -7.71 0.39
C ALA A 96 5.61 -7.55 -0.62
N TYR A 97 4.88 -6.42 -0.56
CA TYR A 97 3.81 -6.11 -1.49
C TYR A 97 4.34 -5.97 -2.93
N LEU A 98 5.43 -5.21 -3.13
CA LEU A 98 6.07 -5.04 -4.43
C LEU A 98 6.60 -6.36 -4.99
N THR A 99 7.20 -7.21 -4.14
CA THR A 99 7.67 -8.54 -4.54
C THR A 99 6.52 -9.41 -5.04
N VAL A 100 5.37 -9.41 -4.36
CA VAL A 100 4.20 -10.17 -4.82
C VAL A 100 3.70 -9.64 -6.16
N PHE A 101 3.61 -8.32 -6.32
CA PHE A 101 3.16 -7.69 -7.56
C PHE A 101 4.09 -7.99 -8.73
N LEU A 102 5.36 -7.64 -8.60
CA LEU A 102 6.36 -7.85 -9.65
C LEU A 102 6.54 -9.33 -9.95
N GLY A 103 6.53 -10.19 -8.92
CA GLY A 103 6.57 -11.64 -9.08
C GLY A 103 5.38 -12.16 -9.87
N THR A 104 4.16 -11.70 -9.56
CA THR A 104 2.94 -12.13 -10.27
C THR A 104 2.96 -11.70 -11.73
N PHE A 105 3.39 -10.47 -12.03
CA PHE A 105 3.56 -10.01 -13.41
C PHE A 105 4.65 -10.78 -14.15
N GLY A 106 5.79 -11.02 -13.51
CA GLY A 106 6.89 -11.79 -14.09
C GLY A 106 6.49 -13.23 -14.40
N ILE A 107 5.76 -13.88 -13.48
CA ILE A 107 5.22 -15.23 -13.68
C ILE A 107 4.20 -15.23 -14.84
N GLY A 108 3.25 -14.29 -14.85
CA GLY A 108 2.25 -14.19 -15.91
C GLY A 108 2.91 -14.03 -17.28
N TRP A 109 3.86 -13.11 -17.39
CA TRP A 109 4.63 -12.88 -18.61
C TRP A 109 5.43 -14.11 -19.05
N LEU A 110 6.13 -14.76 -18.12
CA LEU A 110 6.92 -15.95 -18.41
C LEU A 110 6.04 -17.10 -18.93
N VAL A 111 4.90 -17.33 -18.28
CA VAL A 111 3.95 -18.39 -18.68
C VAL A 111 3.37 -18.10 -20.05
N GLU A 112 2.89 -16.88 -20.30
CA GLU A 112 2.35 -16.50 -21.60
C GLU A 112 3.42 -16.65 -22.70
N ALA A 113 4.63 -16.13 -22.48
CA ALA A 113 5.71 -16.19 -23.46
C ALA A 113 6.19 -17.62 -23.77
N THR A 114 6.08 -18.55 -22.83
CA THR A 114 6.58 -19.94 -23.00
C THR A 114 5.51 -20.93 -23.42
N THR A 115 4.24 -20.65 -23.15
CA THR A 115 3.14 -21.61 -23.35
C THR A 115 1.98 -21.08 -24.19
N ASP A 116 2.01 -19.79 -24.58
CA ASP A 116 0.91 -19.09 -25.24
C ASP A 116 -0.40 -19.08 -24.42
N ALA A 117 -0.29 -19.35 -23.11
CA ALA A 117 -1.41 -19.39 -22.18
C ALA A 117 -1.83 -17.98 -21.73
N TRP A 118 -2.38 -17.19 -22.64
CA TRP A 118 -2.90 -15.83 -22.38
C TRP A 118 -3.87 -15.78 -21.19
N TRP A 119 -4.60 -16.86 -20.91
CA TRP A 119 -5.54 -16.94 -19.79
C TRP A 119 -4.85 -16.84 -18.42
N ILE A 120 -3.52 -16.95 -18.33
CA ILE A 120 -2.75 -16.79 -17.08
C ILE A 120 -2.97 -15.41 -16.42
N TRP A 121 -3.35 -14.41 -17.20
CA TRP A 121 -3.63 -13.07 -16.66
C TRP A 121 -4.87 -13.04 -15.74
N PHE A 122 -5.82 -13.97 -15.87
CA PHE A 122 -6.96 -14.08 -14.93
C PHE A 122 -6.54 -14.48 -13.50
N PRO A 123 -5.83 -15.61 -13.27
CA PRO A 123 -5.35 -15.92 -11.94
C PRO A 123 -4.34 -14.88 -11.43
N CYS A 124 -3.49 -14.30 -12.29
CA CYS A 124 -2.63 -13.18 -11.88
C CYS A 124 -3.45 -12.00 -11.34
N ALA A 125 -4.54 -11.61 -12.02
CA ALA A 125 -5.41 -10.53 -11.57
C ALA A 125 -6.11 -10.85 -10.25
N ALA A 126 -6.51 -12.10 -10.04
CA ALA A 126 -7.09 -12.56 -8.78
C ALA A 126 -6.07 -12.49 -7.63
N VAL A 127 -4.82 -12.90 -7.87
CA VAL A 127 -3.73 -12.85 -6.88
C VAL A 127 -3.41 -11.41 -6.49
N THR A 128 -3.24 -10.52 -7.47
CA THR A 128 -2.90 -9.12 -7.20
C THR A 128 -4.05 -8.39 -6.48
N ALA A 129 -5.30 -8.61 -6.89
CA ALA A 129 -6.49 -8.08 -6.21
C ALA A 129 -6.58 -8.58 -4.75
N THR A 130 -6.45 -9.89 -4.55
CA THR A 130 -6.50 -10.50 -3.21
C THR A 130 -5.40 -9.95 -2.31
N THR A 131 -4.20 -9.73 -2.87
CA THR A 131 -3.08 -9.13 -2.12
C THR A 131 -3.44 -7.73 -1.63
N VAL A 132 -4.07 -6.88 -2.45
CA VAL A 132 -4.53 -5.55 -2.01
C VAL A 132 -5.57 -5.67 -0.90
N LEU A 133 -6.54 -6.57 -1.04
CA LEU A 133 -7.61 -6.74 -0.07
C LEU A 133 -7.09 -7.25 1.28
N VAL A 134 -6.20 -8.25 1.28
CA VAL A 134 -5.61 -8.81 2.50
C VAL A 134 -4.71 -7.77 3.18
N THR A 135 -3.90 -7.05 2.42
CA THR A 135 -3.07 -5.96 2.97
C THR A 135 -3.94 -4.84 3.53
N GLY A 136 -5.02 -4.46 2.82
CA GLY A 136 -5.97 -3.46 3.29
C GLY A 136 -6.72 -3.88 4.55
N GLU A 137 -7.11 -5.16 4.65
CA GLU A 137 -7.74 -5.69 5.85
C GLU A 137 -6.78 -5.68 7.04
N ARG A 138 -5.52 -6.07 6.84
CA ARG A 138 -4.48 -5.97 7.88
C ARG A 138 -4.26 -4.52 8.31
N TYR A 139 -4.14 -3.61 7.35
CA TYR A 139 -4.01 -2.18 7.60
C TYR A 139 -5.16 -1.64 8.45
N VAL A 140 -6.40 -1.95 8.09
CA VAL A 140 -7.58 -1.48 8.83
C VAL A 140 -7.68 -2.09 10.23
N ARG A 141 -7.20 -3.33 10.42
CA ARG A 141 -7.13 -3.96 11.75
C ARG A 141 -6.09 -3.28 12.65
N GLU A 142 -4.99 -2.81 12.07
CA GLU A 142 -3.86 -2.22 12.81
C GLU A 142 -4.07 -0.73 13.09
N PHE A 143 -4.47 0.05 12.09
CA PHE A 143 -4.56 1.52 12.16
C PHE A 143 -6.01 2.05 12.25
N GLY A 144 -7.00 1.16 12.22
CA GLY A 144 -8.42 1.52 12.28
C GLY A 144 -9.00 1.98 10.93
N HIS A 145 -10.28 2.35 10.94
CA HIS A 145 -11.02 2.79 9.75
C HIS A 145 -11.36 4.28 9.82
N ALA A 146 -11.16 5.00 8.71
CA ALA A 146 -11.77 6.32 8.55
C ALA A 146 -13.27 6.13 8.32
N ARG A 147 -14.09 6.98 8.95
CA ARG A 147 -15.54 7.03 8.70
C ARG A 147 -15.83 7.67 7.35
#